data_AF-A0A924LSC7-F1
#
_entry.id   AF-A0A924LSC7-F1
#
_cell.length_a   1.000
_cell.length_b   1.000
_cell.length_c   1.000
_cell.angle_alpha   90.00
_cell.angle_beta   90.00
_cell.angle_gamma   90.00
#
_symmetry.space_group_name_H-M   'P 1'
#
loop_
_entity.id
_entity.type
_entity.pdbx_description
1 polymer ?
#
loop_
_entity_poly.entity_id
_entity_poly.type
_entity_poly.pdbx_seq_one_letter_code
_entity_poly.pdbx_strand_id
1 'polypeptide(L)'
;MIDCDWSEKSRYNYFYLLKKIKLKFPNYKIEASIRLWQYKYFEKSGIPPVDSGLLMCYNMTNPEDRKTENSIGTNNELEKYIVHNKYKLKLNIALPLYSWSLVFRGVKFKGILSNEVDFSKNELVFKTSGENKFLLLDDIRIGKIYLRNGDEIRIEKISDSEMTNMISTLTDEIKIDKTTRVTFFSFDQKYINDYGAQNITDYYKKY
;
A
#
# COMPACT_ATOMS: atom_id res chain seq x y z
N MET A 1 -15.46 -10.31 1.95
CA MET A 1 -14.47 -9.86 0.96
C MET A 1 -13.65 -11.06 0.52
N ILE A 2 -13.27 -11.13 -0.76
CA ILE A 2 -12.42 -12.18 -1.33
C ILE A 2 -11.19 -11.49 -1.89
N ASP A 3 -10.02 -11.85 -1.37
CA ASP A 3 -8.74 -11.32 -1.84
C ASP A 3 -8.10 -12.29 -2.83
N CYS A 4 -7.76 -11.80 -4.02
CA CYS A 4 -7.06 -12.58 -5.03
C CYS A 4 -6.34 -11.65 -6.00
N ASP A 5 -5.03 -11.83 -6.17
CA ASP A 5 -4.27 -11.13 -7.20
C ASP A 5 -4.37 -11.90 -8.53
N TRP A 6 -5.49 -11.73 -9.23
CA TRP A 6 -5.68 -12.39 -10.52
C TRP A 6 -4.91 -11.68 -11.64
N SER A 7 -4.39 -12.46 -12.57
CA SER A 7 -3.74 -12.00 -13.80
C SER A 7 -4.69 -12.14 -14.99
N GLU A 8 -4.29 -11.65 -16.17
CA GLU A 8 -5.01 -11.92 -17.42
C GLU A 8 -5.25 -13.42 -17.65
N LYS A 9 -4.29 -14.27 -17.28
CA LYS A 9 -4.37 -15.72 -17.44
C LYS A 9 -5.32 -16.38 -16.44
N SER A 10 -5.37 -15.89 -15.20
CA SER A 10 -6.20 -16.47 -14.14
C SER A 10 -7.58 -15.82 -13.97
N ARG A 11 -7.85 -14.69 -14.65
CA ARG A 11 -9.10 -13.92 -14.51
C ARG A 11 -10.35 -14.77 -14.71
N TYR A 12 -10.35 -15.66 -15.70
CA TYR A 12 -11.54 -16.47 -16.01
C TYR A 12 -11.88 -17.46 -14.91
N ASN A 13 -10.88 -18.15 -14.36
CA ASN A 13 -11.07 -19.09 -13.25
C ASN A 13 -11.52 -18.37 -11.98
N TYR A 14 -10.90 -17.23 -11.68
CA TYR A 14 -11.29 -16.42 -10.53
C TYR A 14 -12.71 -15.88 -10.68
N PHE A 15 -13.08 -15.34 -11.83
CA PHE A 15 -14.43 -14.79 -12.05
C PHE A 15 -15.50 -15.89 -12.07
N TYR A 16 -15.16 -17.09 -12.54
CA TYR A 16 -16.03 -18.25 -12.41
C TYR A 16 -16.30 -18.58 -10.94
N LEU A 17 -15.25 -18.64 -10.11
CA LEU A 17 -15.38 -18.86 -8.67
C LEU A 17 -16.27 -17.78 -8.03
N LEU A 18 -16.02 -16.49 -8.33
CA LEU A 18 -16.83 -15.38 -7.81
C LEU A 18 -18.31 -15.52 -8.17
N LYS A 19 -18.63 -15.89 -9.43
CA LYS A 19 -20.01 -16.17 -9.85
C LYS A 19 -20.62 -17.31 -9.06
N LYS A 20 -19.88 -18.40 -8.83
CA LYS A 20 -20.37 -19.55 -8.05
C LYS A 20 -20.63 -19.19 -6.59
N ILE A 21 -19.75 -18.39 -5.98
CA ILE A 21 -19.96 -17.88 -4.62
C ILE A 21 -21.21 -16.99 -4.58
N LYS A 22 -21.38 -16.07 -5.53
CA LYS A 22 -22.56 -15.20 -5.60
C LYS A 22 -23.87 -15.97 -5.73
N LEU A 23 -23.89 -17.02 -6.55
CA LEU A 23 -25.06 -17.90 -6.69
C LEU A 23 -25.37 -18.67 -5.41
N LYS A 24 -24.34 -19.11 -4.67
CA LYS A 24 -24.51 -19.87 -3.42
C LYS A 24 -24.95 -19.00 -2.24
N PHE A 25 -24.61 -17.71 -2.26
CA PHE A 25 -24.87 -16.77 -1.17
C PHE A 25 -25.59 -15.51 -1.68
N PRO A 26 -26.82 -15.63 -2.23
CA PRO A 26 -27.50 -14.53 -2.92
C PRO A 26 -27.86 -13.35 -1.99
N ASN A 27 -27.96 -13.59 -0.68
CA ASN A 27 -28.30 -12.56 0.31
C ASN A 27 -27.08 -11.78 0.83
N TYR A 28 -25.87 -12.14 0.40
CA TYR A 28 -24.63 -11.52 0.85
C TYR A 28 -24.02 -10.67 -0.25
N LYS A 29 -23.64 -9.43 0.10
CA LYS A 29 -22.84 -8.58 -0.78
C LYS A 29 -21.41 -9.09 -0.82
N ILE A 30 -20.92 -9.39 -2.01
CA ILE A 30 -19.55 -9.85 -2.25
C ILE A 30 -18.71 -8.66 -2.66
N GLU A 31 -17.51 -8.59 -2.10
CA GLU A 31 -16.49 -7.61 -2.44
C GLU A 31 -15.20 -8.33 -2.81
N ALA A 32 -14.49 -7.84 -3.83
CA ALA A 32 -13.17 -8.32 -4.20
C ALA A 32 -12.11 -7.22 -4.04
N SER A 33 -10.90 -7.56 -3.63
CA SER A 33 -9.77 -6.64 -3.70
C SER A 33 -9.43 -6.32 -5.16
N ILE A 34 -8.93 -5.11 -5.43
CA ILE A 34 -8.53 -4.65 -6.77
C ILE A 34 -7.18 -3.95 -6.65
N ARG A 35 -6.18 -4.41 -7.41
CA ARG A 35 -4.87 -3.76 -7.56
C ARG A 35 -4.97 -2.57 -8.50
N LEU A 36 -4.11 -1.56 -8.32
CA LEU A 36 -4.04 -0.38 -9.18
C LEU A 36 -3.89 -0.71 -10.67
N TRP A 37 -3.07 -1.71 -11.02
CA TRP A 37 -2.93 -2.14 -12.41
C TRP A 37 -4.21 -2.79 -12.97
N GLN A 38 -4.97 -3.52 -12.15
CA GLN A 38 -6.24 -4.12 -12.55
C GLN A 38 -7.29 -3.05 -12.82
N TYR A 39 -7.29 -1.97 -12.03
CA TYR A 39 -8.10 -0.78 -12.28
C TYR A 39 -7.72 -0.07 -13.58
N LYS A 40 -6.44 0.29 -13.75
CA LYS A 40 -5.93 1.03 -14.92
C LYS A 40 -6.17 0.29 -16.23
N TYR A 41 -5.95 -1.02 -16.22
CA TYR A 41 -6.04 -1.88 -17.40
C TYR A 41 -7.26 -2.82 -17.34
N PHE A 42 -8.42 -2.31 -16.90
CA PHE A 42 -9.61 -3.12 -16.66
C PHE A 42 -10.15 -3.86 -17.90
N GLU A 43 -9.88 -3.36 -19.10
CA GLU A 43 -10.21 -4.07 -20.35
C GLU A 43 -9.44 -5.39 -20.48
N LYS A 44 -8.21 -5.43 -19.95
CA LYS A 44 -7.33 -6.61 -19.94
C LYS A 44 -7.48 -7.47 -18.69
N SER A 45 -7.51 -6.86 -17.51
CA SER A 45 -7.67 -7.60 -16.25
C SER A 45 -9.10 -8.13 -16.07
N GLY A 46 -10.09 -7.46 -16.67
CA GLY A 46 -11.51 -7.69 -16.45
C GLY A 46 -12.01 -7.05 -15.16
N ILE A 47 -13.32 -6.84 -15.09
CA ILE A 47 -14.00 -6.37 -13.89
C ILE A 47 -14.63 -7.57 -13.15
N PRO A 48 -14.29 -7.82 -11.87
CA PRO A 48 -14.81 -8.98 -11.15
C PRO A 48 -16.33 -8.90 -10.98
N PRO A 49 -17.07 -10.02 -11.12
CA PRO A 49 -18.53 -10.06 -11.05
C PRO A 49 -19.03 -10.06 -9.58
N VAL A 50 -18.72 -9.00 -8.85
CA VAL A 50 -19.03 -8.78 -7.43
C VAL A 50 -19.86 -7.51 -7.24
N ASP A 51 -20.27 -7.19 -6.02
CA ASP A 51 -21.12 -6.02 -5.73
C ASP A 51 -20.32 -4.73 -5.52
N SER A 52 -19.09 -4.84 -5.02
CA SER A 52 -18.13 -3.74 -4.93
C SER A 52 -16.69 -4.24 -5.00
N GLY A 53 -15.74 -3.33 -5.25
CA GLY A 53 -14.32 -3.62 -5.16
C GLY A 53 -13.62 -2.80 -4.09
N LEU A 54 -12.56 -3.34 -3.47
CA LEU A 54 -11.67 -2.58 -2.59
C LEU A 54 -10.38 -2.25 -3.35
N LEU A 55 -10.25 -0.99 -3.81
CA LEU A 55 -9.06 -0.53 -4.51
C LEU A 55 -7.90 -0.34 -3.52
N MET A 56 -6.84 -1.14 -3.70
CA MET A 56 -5.67 -1.13 -2.83
C MET A 56 -4.65 -0.09 -3.31
N CYS A 57 -4.66 1.08 -2.67
CA CYS A 57 -3.79 2.22 -2.98
C CYS A 57 -2.49 2.18 -2.15
N TYR A 58 -1.81 1.04 -2.12
CA TYR A 58 -0.55 0.82 -1.41
C TYR A 58 0.27 -0.30 -2.05
N ASN A 59 1.55 -0.42 -1.67
CA ASN A 59 2.54 -1.31 -2.30
C ASN A 59 2.63 -1.07 -3.82
N MET A 60 2.86 0.19 -4.20
CA MET A 60 2.73 0.64 -5.59
C MET A 60 3.94 0.33 -6.46
N THR A 61 5.14 0.22 -5.87
CA THR A 61 6.38 -0.07 -6.61
C THR A 61 7.20 -1.16 -5.92
N ASN A 62 8.29 -1.59 -6.56
CA ASN A 62 9.13 -2.65 -6.04
C ASN A 62 9.93 -2.15 -4.81
N PRO A 63 9.75 -2.72 -3.61
CA PRO A 63 10.55 -2.38 -2.44
C PRO A 63 12.04 -2.73 -2.63
N GLU A 64 12.36 -3.71 -3.47
CA GLU A 64 13.74 -4.14 -3.71
C GLU A 64 14.51 -3.20 -4.65
N ASP A 65 13.82 -2.29 -5.35
CA ASP A 65 14.49 -1.28 -6.16
C ASP A 65 14.97 -0.11 -5.28
N ARG A 66 16.29 0.09 -5.25
CA ARG A 66 16.95 1.13 -4.45
C ARG A 66 16.68 2.54 -4.97
N LYS A 67 16.28 2.69 -6.24
CA LYS A 67 15.89 3.97 -6.85
C LYS A 67 14.47 4.39 -6.48
N THR A 68 13.64 3.46 -6.03
CA THR A 68 12.32 3.77 -5.50
C THR A 68 12.44 4.76 -4.35
N GLU A 69 11.65 5.82 -4.40
CA GLU A 69 11.55 6.81 -3.32
C GLU A 69 10.80 6.20 -2.12
N ASN A 70 9.58 5.71 -2.39
CA ASN A 70 8.72 5.06 -1.43
C ASN A 70 7.89 3.97 -2.13
N SER A 71 8.10 2.71 -1.75
CA SER A 71 7.40 1.56 -2.32
C SER A 71 6.01 1.31 -1.75
N ILE A 72 5.72 1.84 -0.55
CA ILE A 72 4.37 1.88 0.00
C ILE A 72 3.48 2.69 -0.95
N GLY A 73 3.94 3.86 -1.40
CA GLY A 73 3.26 4.66 -2.40
C GLY A 73 3.73 6.12 -2.41
N THR A 74 3.46 6.80 -3.52
CA THR A 74 3.51 8.25 -3.66
C THR A 74 2.32 8.67 -4.51
N ASN A 75 1.87 9.92 -4.38
CA ASN A 75 0.84 10.50 -5.21
C ASN A 75 1.24 10.48 -6.69
N ASN A 76 2.50 10.83 -6.99
CA ASN A 76 3.04 10.75 -8.35
C ASN A 76 2.96 9.33 -8.93
N GLU A 77 3.20 8.29 -8.13
CA GLU A 77 3.00 6.92 -8.60
C GLU A 77 1.51 6.59 -8.75
N LEU A 78 0.66 7.01 -7.82
CA LEU A 78 -0.79 6.78 -7.86
C LEU A 78 -1.44 7.38 -9.11
N GLU A 79 -1.08 8.60 -9.48
CA GLU A 79 -1.55 9.32 -10.68
C GLU A 79 -1.28 8.55 -11.98
N LYS A 80 -0.26 7.68 -12.01
CA LYS A 80 0.00 6.82 -13.18
C LYS A 80 -1.06 5.75 -13.35
N TYR A 81 -1.83 5.43 -12.32
CA TYR A 81 -2.89 4.41 -12.35
C TYR A 81 -4.29 5.00 -12.37
N ILE A 82 -4.50 6.11 -11.66
CA ILE A 82 -5.78 6.80 -11.55
C ILE A 82 -5.92 7.81 -12.70
N VAL A 83 -6.16 7.29 -13.91
CA VAL A 83 -6.14 8.08 -15.18
C VAL A 83 -7.49 8.14 -15.89
N HIS A 84 -8.54 7.57 -15.31
CA HIS A 84 -9.85 7.51 -15.93
C HIS A 84 -10.97 7.27 -14.90
N ASN A 85 -12.20 7.64 -15.24
CA ASN A 85 -13.40 7.29 -14.47
C ASN A 85 -14.22 6.13 -15.10
N LYS A 86 -13.61 5.35 -16.01
CA LYS A 86 -14.30 4.32 -16.82
C LYS A 86 -14.58 3.00 -16.08
N TYR A 87 -14.03 2.82 -14.89
CA TYR A 87 -14.20 1.59 -14.10
C TYR A 87 -15.59 1.54 -13.46
N LYS A 88 -16.49 0.72 -14.01
CA LYS A 88 -17.94 0.76 -13.67
C LYS A 88 -18.31 0.12 -12.31
N LEU A 89 -17.49 -0.79 -11.79
CA LEU A 89 -17.77 -1.42 -10.50
C LEU A 89 -17.53 -0.41 -9.38
N LYS A 90 -18.48 -0.28 -8.45
CA LYS A 90 -18.34 0.60 -7.29
C LYS A 90 -17.07 0.25 -6.50
N LEU A 91 -16.27 1.27 -6.19
CA LEU A 91 -15.02 1.12 -5.44
C LEU A 91 -15.15 1.67 -4.01
N ASN A 92 -14.67 0.89 -3.07
CA ASN A 92 -14.18 1.33 -1.78
C ASN A 92 -12.67 1.52 -1.89
N ILE A 93 -12.08 2.31 -0.99
CA ILE A 93 -10.66 2.67 -1.05
C ILE A 93 -9.92 2.06 0.13
N ALA A 94 -8.73 1.52 -0.11
CA ALA A 94 -7.80 1.12 0.94
C ALA A 94 -6.50 1.95 0.85
N LEU A 95 -6.19 2.69 1.93
CA LEU A 95 -5.00 3.54 2.07
C LEU A 95 -4.01 2.93 3.07
N PRO A 96 -2.70 3.14 2.91
CA PRO A 96 -1.69 2.59 3.81
C PRO A 96 -1.57 3.41 5.12
N LEU A 97 -1.63 2.73 6.26
CA LEU A 97 -1.17 3.26 7.56
C LEU A 97 -0.13 2.32 8.12
N TYR A 98 1.04 2.32 7.52
CA TYR A 98 2.19 1.59 8.05
C TYR A 98 3.48 2.23 7.58
N SER A 99 4.56 1.80 8.22
CA SER A 99 5.92 2.09 7.81
C SER A 99 6.70 0.79 7.80
N TRP A 100 7.76 0.73 6.99
CA TRP A 100 8.72 -0.35 7.05
C TRP A 100 10.13 0.15 6.79
N SER A 101 11.13 -0.65 7.17
CA SER A 101 12.53 -0.34 6.94
C SER A 101 13.15 -1.41 6.05
N LEU A 102 13.66 -0.98 4.89
CA LEU A 102 14.22 -1.83 3.85
C LEU A 102 15.74 -1.80 3.92
N VAL A 103 16.36 -2.98 3.91
CA VAL A 103 17.82 -3.12 4.06
C VAL A 103 18.47 -3.41 2.73
N PHE A 104 19.54 -2.67 2.43
CA PHE A 104 20.34 -2.83 1.24
C PHE A 104 21.82 -3.02 1.60
N ARG A 105 22.46 -4.02 1.01
CA ARG A 105 23.92 -4.20 1.04
C ARG A 105 24.46 -3.90 -0.35
N GLY A 106 25.01 -2.70 -0.52
CA GLY A 106 25.36 -2.17 -1.83
C GLY A 106 24.12 -2.02 -2.71
N VAL A 107 23.99 -2.86 -3.75
CA VAL A 107 22.83 -2.87 -4.66
C VAL A 107 21.83 -3.99 -4.36
N LYS A 108 22.13 -4.88 -3.40
CA LYS A 108 21.30 -6.06 -3.12
C LYS A 108 20.35 -5.77 -1.96
N PHE A 109 19.06 -6.00 -2.18
CA PHE A 109 18.07 -6.07 -1.11
C PHE A 109 18.38 -7.24 -0.16
N LYS A 110 18.22 -7.00 1.15
CA LYS A 110 18.51 -7.99 2.21
C LYS A 110 17.30 -8.35 3.05
N GLY A 111 16.23 -7.57 2.99
CA GLY A 111 15.00 -7.84 3.71
C GLY A 111 14.40 -6.60 4.34
N ILE A 112 13.32 -6.84 5.07
CA ILE A 112 12.54 -5.83 5.79
C ILE A 112 12.85 -6.01 7.28
N LEU A 113 13.22 -4.93 7.96
CA LEU A 113 13.38 -4.92 9.42
C LEU A 113 12.01 -4.75 10.09
N SER A 114 11.84 -5.38 11.25
CA SER A 114 10.70 -5.09 12.11
C SER A 114 10.82 -3.67 12.67
N ASN A 115 9.68 -2.99 12.78
CA ASN A 115 9.58 -1.57 13.11
C ASN A 115 9.75 -1.28 14.61
N GLU A 116 10.68 -1.98 15.26
CA GLU A 116 11.01 -1.81 16.68
C GLU A 116 12.26 -0.94 16.88
N VAL A 117 12.93 -0.54 15.79
CA VAL A 117 14.19 0.22 15.86
C VAL A 117 13.95 1.67 15.45
N ASP A 118 14.12 2.57 16.42
CA ASP A 118 14.18 4.00 16.17
C ASP A 118 15.60 4.37 15.76
N PHE A 119 15.85 4.37 14.44
CA PHE A 119 17.15 4.65 13.85
C PHE A 119 17.65 6.08 14.15
N SER A 120 16.76 7.01 14.50
CA SER A 120 17.12 8.40 14.81
C SER A 120 17.75 8.57 16.19
N LYS A 121 17.59 7.59 17.09
CA LYS A 121 18.04 7.70 18.49
C LYS A 121 19.43 7.16 18.78
N ASN A 122 20.14 6.65 17.78
CA ASN A 122 21.47 6.05 17.99
C ASN A 122 22.46 6.44 16.89
N GLU A 123 22.91 7.70 16.93
CA GLU A 123 23.88 8.27 15.98
C GLU A 123 25.25 7.57 15.99
N LEU A 124 25.57 6.86 17.07
CA LEU A 124 26.79 6.06 17.17
C LEU A 124 26.73 4.81 16.26
N VAL A 125 25.53 4.34 15.94
CA VAL A 125 25.30 3.14 15.13
C VAL A 125 24.73 3.50 13.75
N PHE A 126 23.92 4.55 13.63
CA PHE A 126 23.27 4.96 12.39
C PHE A 126 23.65 6.39 12.00
N LYS A 127 24.16 6.56 10.79
CA LYS A 127 24.42 7.88 10.20
C LYS A 127 23.36 8.21 9.16
N THR A 128 22.66 9.34 9.32
CA THR A 128 21.74 9.84 8.29
C THR A 128 22.48 10.07 6.97
N SER A 129 22.00 9.47 5.89
CA SER A 129 22.56 9.57 4.53
C SER A 129 21.58 10.18 3.52
N GLY A 130 20.34 10.47 3.94
CA GLY A 130 19.29 11.14 3.18
C GLY A 130 18.05 11.32 4.06
N GLU A 131 16.99 11.94 3.52
CA GLU A 131 15.77 12.26 4.27
C GLU A 131 15.14 11.05 4.97
N ASN A 132 15.19 9.88 4.33
CA ASN A 132 14.66 8.63 4.87
C ASN A 132 15.67 7.48 4.82
N LYS A 133 16.97 7.79 4.77
CA LYS A 133 18.05 6.81 4.60
C LYS A 133 19.09 6.92 5.71
N PHE A 134 19.49 5.75 6.20
CA PHE A 134 20.49 5.61 7.25
C PHE A 134 21.57 4.64 6.80
N LEU A 135 22.83 4.98 7.07
CA LEU A 135 23.98 4.12 6.89
C LEU A 135 24.37 3.51 8.23
N LEU A 136 24.52 2.20 8.26
CA LEU A 136 24.96 1.49 9.45
C LEU A 136 26.49 1.61 9.65
N LEU A 137 26.92 2.01 10.84
CA LEU A 137 28.33 2.26 11.18
C LEU A 137 29.01 1.09 11.91
N ASP A 138 28.25 0.09 12.36
CA ASP A 138 28.80 -1.11 13.01
C ASP A 138 27.93 -2.34 12.76
N ASP A 139 28.51 -3.53 12.86
CA ASP A 139 27.77 -4.78 12.69
C ASP A 139 26.77 -4.97 13.82
N ILE A 140 25.47 -5.07 13.48
CA ILE A 140 24.41 -5.28 14.47
C ILE A 140 23.47 -6.41 14.06
N ARG A 141 22.76 -6.95 15.04
CA ARG A 141 21.69 -7.92 14.83
C ARG A 141 20.37 -7.31 15.30
N ILE A 142 19.41 -7.19 14.38
CA ILE A 142 18.03 -6.79 14.70
C ILE A 142 17.14 -8.01 14.46
N GLY A 143 16.63 -8.59 15.55
CA GLY A 143 15.84 -9.83 15.52
C GLY A 143 16.61 -10.99 14.87
N LYS A 144 16.15 -11.45 13.71
CA LYS A 144 16.78 -12.52 12.93
C LYS A 144 17.71 -12.01 11.81
N ILE A 145 17.78 -10.70 11.59
CA ILE A 145 18.53 -10.10 10.50
C ILE A 145 19.89 -9.62 11.01
N TYR A 146 20.95 -10.04 10.33
CA TYR A 146 22.32 -9.59 10.56
C TYR A 146 22.66 -8.47 9.59
N LEU A 147 22.84 -7.28 10.14
CA LEU A 147 23.26 -6.10 9.42
C LEU A 147 24.77 -5.92 9.56
N ARG A 148 25.40 -5.41 8.51
CA ARG A 148 26.85 -5.18 8.45
C ARG A 148 27.13 -3.70 8.34
N ASN A 149 28.25 -3.26 8.88
CA ASN A 149 28.80 -1.94 8.60
C ASN A 149 28.73 -1.66 7.07
N GLY A 150 28.17 -0.50 6.73
CA GLY A 150 27.95 -0.07 5.36
C GLY A 150 26.61 -0.50 4.75
N ASP A 151 25.78 -1.28 5.44
CA ASP A 151 24.40 -1.51 5.01
C ASP A 151 23.60 -0.19 5.06
N GLU A 152 22.76 0.03 4.04
CA GLU A 152 21.84 1.15 3.96
C GLU A 152 20.44 0.70 4.36
N ILE A 153 19.76 1.53 5.15
CA ILE A 153 18.39 1.31 5.61
C ILE A 153 17.54 2.44 5.06
N ARG A 154 16.55 2.11 4.23
CA ARG A 154 15.54 3.06 3.72
C ARG A 154 14.26 2.87 4.52
N ILE A 155 13.83 3.91 5.25
CA ILE A 155 12.56 3.92 5.95
C ILE A 155 11.50 4.48 5.02
N GLU A 156 10.38 3.78 4.88
CA GLU A 156 9.27 4.28 4.08
C GLU A 156 8.04 4.43 4.98
N LYS A 157 7.41 5.59 4.90
CA LYS A 157 6.16 5.96 5.57
C LYS A 157 5.47 7.00 4.70
N ILE A 158 4.15 6.95 4.58
CA ILE A 158 3.40 8.00 3.88
C ILE A 158 3.23 9.18 4.83
N SER A 159 3.68 10.38 4.42
CA SER A 159 3.48 11.61 5.20
C SER A 159 2.04 12.10 5.12
N ASP A 160 1.64 13.00 6.02
CA ASP A 160 0.28 13.55 6.06
C ASP A 160 -0.05 14.37 4.79
N SER A 161 0.94 15.09 4.25
CA SER A 161 0.81 15.83 2.99
C SER A 161 0.64 14.88 1.82
N GLU A 162 1.43 13.80 1.77
CA GLU A 162 1.36 12.80 0.70
C GLU A 162 0.03 12.04 0.74
N MET A 163 -0.43 11.65 1.95
CA MET A 163 -1.74 11.05 2.16
C MET A 163 -2.86 11.98 1.66
N THR A 164 -2.77 13.27 1.97
CA THR A 164 -3.75 14.26 1.51
C THR A 164 -3.77 14.39 -0.02
N ASN A 165 -2.60 14.43 -0.66
CA ASN A 165 -2.51 14.48 -2.12
C ASN A 165 -3.12 13.23 -2.76
N MET A 166 -2.78 12.05 -2.24
CA MET A 166 -3.34 10.78 -2.70
C MET A 166 -4.87 10.74 -2.59
N ILE A 167 -5.43 11.25 -1.49
CA ILE A 167 -6.88 11.34 -1.30
C ILE A 167 -7.50 12.26 -2.37
N SER A 168 -6.90 13.43 -2.62
CA SER A 168 -7.37 14.37 -3.66
C SER A 168 -7.43 13.70 -5.04
N THR A 169 -6.33 13.07 -5.47
CA THR A 169 -6.26 12.35 -6.76
C THR A 169 -7.33 11.26 -6.87
N LEU A 170 -7.62 10.55 -5.77
CA LEU A 170 -8.66 9.53 -5.75
C LEU A 170 -10.06 10.14 -5.85
N THR A 171 -10.34 11.22 -5.13
CA THR A 171 -11.66 11.87 -5.11
C THR A 171 -11.98 12.59 -6.42
N ASP A 172 -10.96 13.05 -7.16
CA ASP A 172 -11.13 13.76 -8.43
C ASP A 172 -11.54 12.82 -9.58
N GLU A 173 -11.03 11.59 -9.58
CA GLU A 173 -11.22 10.62 -10.67
C GLU A 173 -12.19 9.49 -10.35
N ILE A 174 -12.28 9.08 -9.08
CA ILE A 174 -13.16 7.99 -8.63
C ILE A 174 -14.42 8.60 -8.04
N LYS A 175 -15.58 8.12 -8.49
CA LYS A 175 -16.86 8.54 -7.90
C LYS A 175 -16.95 8.06 -6.45
N ILE A 176 -16.91 9.01 -5.52
CA ILE A 176 -17.12 8.81 -4.09
C ILE A 176 -18.55 9.20 -3.73
N ASP A 177 -19.21 8.40 -2.90
CA ASP A 177 -20.53 8.72 -2.34
C ASP A 177 -20.60 8.33 -0.85
N LYS A 178 -21.71 8.68 -0.19
CA LYS A 178 -21.93 8.42 1.25
C LYS A 178 -21.85 6.95 1.67
N THR A 179 -21.87 6.03 0.70
CA THR A 179 -21.80 4.59 0.93
C THR A 179 -20.43 4.01 0.52
N THR A 180 -19.50 4.83 0.03
CA THR A 180 -18.11 4.46 -0.17
C THR A 180 -17.44 4.26 1.18
N ARG A 181 -16.77 3.12 1.36
CA ARG A 181 -15.93 2.86 2.53
C ARG A 181 -14.50 3.24 2.23
N VAL A 182 -13.84 3.84 3.22
CA VAL A 182 -12.40 4.05 3.23
C VAL A 182 -11.82 3.17 4.33
N THR A 183 -10.88 2.31 3.97
CA THR A 183 -10.19 1.39 4.87
C THR A 183 -8.75 1.84 5.00
N PHE A 184 -8.25 1.88 6.21
CA PHE A 184 -6.83 2.11 6.46
C PHE A 184 -6.15 0.78 6.75
N PHE A 185 -5.28 0.35 5.84
CA PHE A 185 -4.55 -0.90 5.96
C PHE A 185 -3.33 -0.71 6.86
N SER A 186 -3.28 -1.47 7.94
CA SER A 186 -2.13 -1.57 8.84
C SER A 186 -1.92 -3.02 9.25
N PHE A 187 -0.66 -3.41 9.45
CA PHE A 187 -0.29 -4.72 10.02
C PHE A 187 0.09 -4.64 11.51
N ASP A 188 0.08 -3.44 12.11
CA ASP A 188 0.41 -3.23 13.52
C ASP A 188 -0.42 -2.07 14.10
N GLN A 189 -1.02 -2.30 15.26
CA GLN A 189 -1.85 -1.29 15.93
C GLN A 189 -1.06 -0.02 16.28
N LYS A 190 0.27 -0.10 16.45
CA LYS A 190 1.08 1.10 16.74
C LYS A 190 0.95 2.18 15.68
N TYR A 191 0.73 1.82 14.41
CA TYR A 191 0.56 2.82 13.35
C TYR A 191 -0.69 3.64 13.48
N ILE A 192 -1.74 3.09 14.10
CA ILE A 192 -2.95 3.85 14.38
C ILE A 192 -2.62 4.98 15.38
N ASN A 193 -1.72 4.71 16.33
CA ASN A 193 -1.21 5.71 17.26
C ASN A 193 -0.21 6.67 16.59
N ASP A 194 0.72 6.15 15.78
CA ASP A 194 1.77 6.93 15.12
C ASP A 194 1.22 7.93 14.10
N TYR A 195 0.12 7.59 13.42
CA TYR A 195 -0.61 8.52 12.57
C TYR A 195 -1.58 9.39 13.39
N GLY A 196 -2.10 8.87 14.49
CA GLY A 196 -3.03 9.56 15.39
C GLY A 196 -4.48 9.45 14.92
N ALA A 197 -5.38 9.09 15.84
CA ALA A 197 -6.80 8.89 15.54
C ALA A 197 -7.49 10.13 14.93
N GLN A 198 -7.06 11.34 15.32
CA GLN A 198 -7.57 12.58 14.79
C GLN A 198 -7.22 12.76 13.31
N ASN A 199 -5.95 12.56 12.93
CA ASN A 199 -5.51 12.63 11.54
C ASN A 199 -6.23 11.59 10.67
N ILE A 200 -6.37 10.35 11.16
CA ILE A 200 -7.11 9.29 10.47
C ILE A 200 -8.56 9.70 10.21
N THR A 201 -9.19 10.33 11.21
CA THR A 201 -10.55 10.87 11.09
C THR A 201 -10.60 12.01 10.08
N ASP A 202 -9.60 12.88 10.06
CA ASP A 202 -9.55 14.01 9.14
C ASP A 202 -9.24 13.60 7.69
N TYR A 203 -8.48 12.53 7.49
CA TYR A 203 -8.35 11.88 6.18
C TYR A 203 -9.69 11.33 5.71
N TYR A 204 -10.43 10.64 6.59
CA TYR A 204 -11.74 10.10 6.24
C TYR A 204 -12.74 11.19 5.84
N LYS A 205 -12.76 12.33 6.54
CA LYS A 205 -13.67 13.46 6.26
C LYS A 205 -13.43 14.15 4.90
N LYS A 206 -12.30 13.89 4.25
CA LYS A 206 -11.99 14.44 2.92
C LYS A 206 -12.66 13.68 1.77
N TYR A 207 -13.26 12.52 2.06
CA TYR A 207 -14.11 11.75 1.14
C TYR A 207 -15.59 12.11 1.32
#